data_AF-A0A3D0LD32-F1
#
_entry.id   AF-A0A3D0LD32-F1
#
_cell.length_a   1.000
_cell.length_b   1.000
_cell.length_c   1.000
_cell.angle_alpha   90.00
_cell.angle_beta   90.00
_cell.angle_gamma   90.00
#
_symmetry.space_group_name_H-M   'P 1'
#
loop_
_entity.id
_entity.type
_entity.pdbx_description
1 polymer ?
#
loop_
_entity_poly.entity_id
_entity_poly.type
_entity_poly.pdbx_seq_one_letter_code
_entity_poly.pdbx_strand_id
1 'polypeptide(L)' 'ITPEQYENRMILRNAMMAHGFKPLAEEWWHFTLENEPYPDTYFTFPINSESLEQ' A
#
# COMPACT_ATOMS: atom_id res chain seq x y z
N ILE A 1 3.74 -21.75 0.57
CA ILE A 1 4.64 -20.82 1.28
C ILE A 1 5.19 -21.54 2.50
N THR A 2 6.43 -21.28 2.89
CA THR A 2 6.97 -21.83 4.13
C THR A 2 6.29 -21.16 5.34
N PRO A 3 6.31 -21.77 6.54
CA PRO A 3 5.85 -21.11 7.76
C PRO A 3 6.54 -19.76 7.98
N GLU A 4 7.86 -19.69 7.75
CA GLU A 4 8.63 -18.44 7.82
C GLU A 4 8.13 -17.37 6.84
N GLN A 5 7.82 -17.74 5.60
CA GLN A 5 7.26 -16.80 4.62
C GLN A 5 5.88 -16.29 5.05
N TYR A 6 5.07 -17.13 5.69
CA TYR A 6 3.77 -16.71 6.23
C TYR A 6 3.95 -15.69 7.36
N GLU A 7 4.81 -16.00 8.34
CA GLU A 7 5.10 -15.09 9.46
C GLU A 7 5.63 -13.74 8.99
N ASN A 8 6.54 -13.73 8.01
CA ASN A 8 7.06 -12.50 7.42
C ASN A 8 5.95 -11.65 6.77
N ARG A 9 5.01 -12.28 6.05
CA ARG A 9 3.84 -11.57 5.48
C ARG A 9 2.93 -11.02 6.57
N MET A 10 2.80 -11.72 7.69
CA MET A 10 1.97 -11.27 8.81
C MET A 10 2.57 -10.09 9.56
N ILE A 11 3.90 -10.04 9.72
CA ILE A 11 4.59 -8.87 10.27
C ILE A 11 4.28 -7.62 9.44
N LEU A 12 4.44 -7.71 8.11
CA LEU A 12 4.12 -6.60 7.21
C LEU A 12 2.65 -6.20 7.31
N ARG A 13 1.73 -7.16 7.20
CA ARG A 13 0.28 -6.91 7.24
C ARG A 13 -0.13 -6.20 8.54
N ASN A 14 0.36 -6.67 9.68
CA ASN A 14 0.01 -6.11 10.99
C ASN A 14 0.55 -4.69 11.15
N ALA A 15 1.78 -4.42 10.72
CA ALA A 15 2.35 -3.08 10.73
C ALA A 15 1.54 -2.11 9.85
N MET A 16 1.20 -2.51 8.62
CA MET A 16 0.43 -1.68 7.70
C MET A 16 -0.98 -1.38 8.25
N MET A 17 -1.67 -2.40 8.78
CA MET A 17 -2.99 -2.23 9.39
C MET A 17 -2.97 -1.27 10.60
N ALA A 18 -1.91 -1.31 11.42
CA ALA A 18 -1.76 -0.39 12.55
C ALA A 18 -1.61 1.08 12.13
N HIS A 19 -1.20 1.34 10.88
CA HIS A 19 -1.01 2.67 10.31
C HIS A 19 -2.11 3.09 9.32
N GLY A 20 -3.28 2.42 9.35
CA GLY A 20 -4.45 2.82 8.57
C GLY A 20 -4.46 2.32 7.14
N PHE A 21 -3.64 1.32 6.81
CA PHE A 21 -3.68 0.66 5.50
C PHE A 21 -4.57 -0.59 5.52
N LYS A 22 -5.27 -0.79 4.42
CA LYS A 22 -6.12 -1.94 4.12
C LYS A 22 -5.38 -2.92 3.20
N PRO A 23 -5.22 -4.20 3.59
CA PRO A 23 -4.58 -5.21 2.75
C PRO A 23 -5.52 -5.75 1.67
N LEU A 24 -4.96 -6.10 0.52
CA LEU A 24 -5.63 -6.93 -0.50
C LEU A 24 -5.39 -8.42 -0.22
N ALA A 25 -6.41 -9.28 -0.33
CA ALA A 25 -6.29 -10.69 0.05
C ALA A 25 -5.49 -11.50 -0.99
N GLU A 26 -5.62 -11.13 -2.25
CA GLU A 26 -5.03 -11.79 -3.41
C GLU A 26 -3.53 -11.47 -3.55
N GLU A 27 -3.10 -10.31 -3.05
CA GLU A 27 -1.74 -9.78 -3.21
C GLU A 27 -1.17 -9.38 -1.84
N TRP A 28 -0.35 -10.24 -1.23
CA TRP A 28 0.18 -10.01 0.13
C TRP A 28 1.04 -8.73 0.28
N TRP A 29 1.51 -8.18 -0.84
CA TRP A 29 2.30 -6.94 -0.91
C TRP A 29 1.45 -5.68 -1.12
N HIS A 30 0.17 -5.82 -1.46
CA HIS A 30 -0.68 -4.69 -1.87
C HIS A 30 -1.47 -4.14 -0.68
N PHE A 31 -1.37 -2.82 -0.50
CA PHE A 31 -2.06 -2.08 0.55
C PHE A 31 -2.59 -0.75 0.01
N THR A 32 -3.80 -0.37 0.43
CA THR A 32 -4.42 0.93 0.12
C THR A 32 -4.63 1.69 1.42
N LEU A 33 -4.51 3.02 1.42
CA LEU A 33 -4.78 3.82 2.62
C LEU A 33 -6.30 3.91 2.82
N GLU A 34 -6.81 3.55 4.01
CA GLU A 34 -8.28 3.45 4.24
C GLU A 34 -8.99 4.80 4.06
N ASN A 35 -8.35 5.90 4.47
CA ASN A 35 -8.85 7.26 4.31
C ASN A 35 -8.01 8.03 3.29
N GLU A 36 -7.82 7.46 2.09
CA GLU A 36 -7.01 8.12 1.06
C GLU A 36 -7.68 9.41 0.53
N PRO A 37 -6.88 10.46 0.25
CA PRO A 37 -7.42 11.77 -0.12
C PRO A 37 -8.04 11.84 -1.52
N TYR A 38 -7.73 10.88 -2.40
CA TYR A 38 -8.11 10.92 -3.81
C TYR A 38 -8.58 9.54 -4.34
N PRO A 39 -9.66 8.96 -3.80
CA PRO A 39 -10.03 7.57 -4.09
C PRO A 39 -10.43 7.29 -5.54
N ASP A 40 -10.99 8.30 -6.21
CA ASP A 40 -11.49 8.19 -7.59
C ASP A 40 -10.63 8.98 -8.60
N THR A 41 -9.45 9.46 -8.19
CA THR A 41 -8.56 10.25 -9.05
C THR A 41 -7.35 9.44 -9.48
N TYR A 42 -7.24 9.22 -10.79
CA TYR A 42 -6.08 8.57 -11.39
C TYR A 42 -5.15 9.63 -11.98
N PHE A 43 -4.02 9.84 -11.31
CA PHE A 43 -3.02 10.81 -11.75
C PHE A 43 -2.29 10.34 -13.00
N THR A 44 -2.04 11.26 -13.93
CA THR A 44 -1.35 10.98 -15.20
C THR A 44 -0.08 11.80 -15.41
N PHE A 45 0.40 12.50 -14.36
CA PHE A 45 1.66 13.23 -14.42
C PHE A 45 2.86 12.26 -14.36
N PRO A 46 4.02 12.63 -14.93
CA PRO A 46 5.21 11.79 -14.88
C PRO A 46 5.78 11.70 -13.45
N ILE A 47 6.36 10.56 -13.08
CA ILE A 47 7.03 10.40 -11.79
C ILE A 47 8.45 11.01 -11.89
N ASN A 48 8.55 12.32 -11.73
CA ASN A 48 9.81 13.07 -11.71
C ASN A 48 9.72 14.27 -10.74
N SER A 49 10.87 14.88 -10.44
CA SER A 49 10.95 16.02 -9.50
C SER A 49 10.17 17.24 -9.95
N GLU A 50 10.06 17.47 -11.26
CA GLU A 50 9.35 18.60 -11.85
C GLU A 50 7.83 18.57 -11.55
N SER A 51 7.27 17.38 -11.32
CA SER A 51 5.85 17.22 -11.01
C SER A 51 5.46 17.62 -9.58
N LEU A 52 6.45 17.90 -8.70
CA LEU A 52 6.22 18.36 -7.32
C LEU A 52 6.18 19.89 -7.21
N GLU A 53 6.64 20.61 -8.23
CA GLU A 53 6.77 22.07 -8.22
C GLU A 53 5.54 22.79 -8.84
N GLN A 54 4.50 22.04 -9.23
CA GLN A 54 3.27 22.55 -9.83
C GLN A 54 2.17 22.81 -8.80
#